data_AF-A0A165DQW8-F1
#
_entry.id   AF-A0A165DQW8-F1
#
_cell.length_a   1.000
_cell.length_b   1.000
_cell.length_c   1.000
_cell.angle_alpha   90.00
_cell.angle_beta   90.00
_cell.angle_gamma   90.00
#
_symmetry.space_group_name_H-M   'P 1'
#
loop_
_entity.id
_entity.type
_entity.pdbx_description
1 polymer ?
#
loop_
_entity_poly.entity_id
_entity_poly.type
_entity_poly.pdbx_seq_one_letter_code
_entity_poly.pdbx_strand_id
1 'polypeptide(L)'
;PDDVLKPLVTKYFQYGYSDVQIVQCVLEDVDAAKNGWTLGKHTVRRRRLSWGLLGTRQQSHTIDTIAQHVKAIRYERDDKPPGVKRTQDWLRSTLNLRVPRQLVAEYNRLYHQEEVRQRKGHRLKRKNFWTAGVFDVFCFDQHDKWGDKYGLWLHTGVEAFSGAILYINVWFTNSNPRLIFRYYLQAVRNYGGIPLLTQSDWGSENNGIANGHSFLHRLLDPSLVGTLQHQWKPGHTNIKPEGKWSQMRREFSPGYERLFQEGVSAGLCHQEDPLDKYLFRRLAVPFLQRKLDEYVHMYNSSRPRADKNKVLPVGIPNDILEHPARYGAKNFKIHVSKDELCTVEDIYAPSDHPVFELVPPTFETEYQRVYRQLGSPKLAKSNFWPVY
;
A
#
# COMPACT_ATOMS: atom_id res chain seq x y z
N PRO A 1 12.59 -4.82 -28.22
CA PRO A 1 11.62 -3.82 -28.71
C PRO A 1 11.32 -2.78 -27.60
N ASP A 2 11.03 -1.52 -27.95
CA ASP A 2 10.84 -0.46 -26.93
C ASP A 2 9.53 -0.58 -26.16
N ASP A 3 8.49 -1.15 -26.77
CA ASP A 3 7.20 -1.52 -26.18
C ASP A 3 7.36 -2.53 -25.01
N VAL A 4 8.30 -3.47 -25.12
CA VAL A 4 8.64 -4.40 -24.04
C VAL A 4 9.64 -3.80 -23.05
N LEU A 5 10.64 -3.06 -23.55
CA LEU A 5 11.74 -2.58 -22.73
C LEU A 5 11.35 -1.39 -21.83
N LYS A 6 10.55 -0.45 -22.34
CA LYS A 6 10.20 0.79 -21.64
C LYS A 6 9.44 0.54 -20.34
N PRO A 7 8.39 -0.32 -20.28
CA PRO A 7 7.70 -0.62 -19.04
C PRO A 7 8.61 -1.20 -17.96
N LEU A 8 9.44 -2.19 -18.32
CA LEU A 8 10.34 -2.87 -17.36
C LEU A 8 11.45 -1.95 -16.86
N VAL A 9 12.10 -1.20 -17.76
CA VAL A 9 13.12 -0.21 -17.36
C VAL A 9 12.51 0.86 -16.47
N THR A 10 11.30 1.35 -16.78
CA THR A 10 10.61 2.35 -15.94
C THR A 10 10.29 1.79 -14.56
N LYS A 11 9.76 0.57 -14.47
CA LYS A 11 9.49 -0.14 -13.21
C LYS A 11 10.74 -0.26 -12.34
N TYR A 12 11.81 -0.85 -12.86
CA TYR A 12 13.05 -1.03 -12.08
C TYR A 12 13.76 0.29 -11.78
N PHE A 13 13.61 1.29 -12.65
CA PHE A 13 14.07 2.64 -12.35
C PHE A 13 13.29 3.27 -11.18
N GLN A 14 11.97 3.09 -11.12
CA GLN A 14 11.15 3.55 -9.99
C GLN A 14 11.48 2.80 -8.69
N TYR A 15 11.90 1.53 -8.77
CA TYR A 15 12.42 0.76 -7.63
C TYR A 15 13.76 1.33 -7.08
N GLY A 16 14.41 2.22 -7.84
CA GLY A 16 15.70 2.80 -7.46
C GLY A 16 16.90 1.98 -7.91
N TYR A 17 16.73 0.99 -8.80
CA TYR A 17 17.83 0.16 -9.28
C TYR A 17 18.83 0.97 -10.11
N SER A 18 20.08 0.52 -10.10
CA SER A 18 21.15 1.01 -10.96
C SER A 18 20.98 0.47 -12.39
N ASP A 19 21.61 1.12 -13.38
CA ASP A 19 21.53 0.67 -14.77
C ASP A 19 21.99 -0.81 -14.94
N VAL A 20 22.93 -1.29 -14.11
CA VAL A 20 23.39 -2.70 -14.12
C VAL A 20 22.31 -3.64 -13.59
N GLN A 21 21.70 -3.29 -12.45
CA GLN A 21 20.61 -4.07 -11.88
C GLN A 21 19.39 -4.11 -12.79
N ILE A 22 19.06 -2.99 -13.44
CA ILE A 22 17.97 -2.93 -14.43
C ILE A 22 18.25 -3.90 -15.58
N VAL A 23 19.46 -3.93 -16.13
CA VAL A 23 19.82 -4.89 -17.20
C VAL A 23 19.58 -6.32 -16.73
N GLN A 24 20.10 -6.69 -15.56
CA GLN A 24 19.97 -8.05 -15.04
C GLN A 24 18.50 -8.45 -14.86
N CYS A 25 17.71 -7.61 -14.20
CA CYS A 25 16.30 -7.91 -13.97
C CYS A 25 15.49 -7.96 -15.28
N VAL A 26 15.75 -7.05 -16.23
CA VAL A 26 15.04 -7.06 -17.52
C VAL A 26 15.37 -8.32 -18.32
N LEU A 27 16.64 -8.74 -18.37
CA LEU A 27 17.05 -9.94 -19.09
C LEU A 27 16.39 -11.20 -18.53
N GLU A 28 16.26 -11.29 -17.21
CA GLU A 28 15.56 -12.38 -16.54
C GLU A 28 14.05 -12.35 -16.82
N ASP A 29 13.40 -11.19 -16.70
CA ASP A 29 11.95 -11.05 -16.87
C ASP A 29 11.44 -11.41 -18.27
N VAL A 30 12.24 -11.12 -19.30
CA VAL A 30 11.90 -11.40 -20.70
C VAL A 30 12.43 -12.75 -21.17
N ASP A 31 12.99 -13.56 -20.28
CA ASP A 31 13.68 -14.81 -20.63
C ASP A 31 14.61 -14.64 -21.84
N ALA A 32 15.51 -13.66 -21.73
CA ALA A 32 16.32 -13.20 -22.85
C ALA A 32 17.16 -14.33 -23.46
N ALA A 33 17.58 -15.31 -22.66
CA ALA A 33 18.30 -16.49 -23.12
C ALA A 33 17.45 -17.33 -24.10
N LYS A 34 16.19 -17.59 -23.76
CA LYS A 34 15.26 -18.34 -24.61
C LYS A 34 14.89 -17.58 -25.88
N ASN A 35 14.81 -16.25 -25.79
CA ASN A 35 14.46 -15.38 -26.92
C ASN A 35 15.67 -14.93 -27.76
N GLY A 36 16.90 -15.33 -27.41
CA GLY A 36 18.13 -14.90 -28.09
C GLY A 36 18.41 -13.40 -27.98
N TRP A 37 17.87 -12.73 -26.95
CA TRP A 37 17.99 -11.29 -26.76
C TRP A 37 19.21 -10.93 -25.91
N THR A 38 19.80 -9.79 -26.22
CA THR A 38 20.89 -9.21 -25.42
C THR A 38 20.57 -7.76 -25.05
N LEU A 39 21.03 -7.34 -23.88
CA LEU A 39 20.81 -5.99 -23.38
C LEU A 39 22.07 -5.48 -22.67
N GLY A 40 22.66 -4.42 -23.22
CA GLY A 40 23.82 -3.77 -22.63
C GLY A 40 23.44 -2.62 -21.68
N LYS A 41 24.25 -2.40 -20.64
CA LYS A 41 24.13 -1.25 -19.71
C LYS A 41 24.07 0.10 -20.43
N HIS A 42 24.90 0.28 -21.46
CA HIS A 42 24.94 1.53 -22.24
C HIS A 42 23.65 1.74 -23.02
N THR A 43 23.03 0.66 -23.53
CA THR A 43 21.73 0.71 -24.19
C THR A 43 20.64 1.15 -23.21
N VAL A 44 20.57 0.54 -22.03
CA VAL A 44 19.62 0.94 -20.98
C VAL A 44 19.84 2.41 -20.59
N ARG A 45 21.08 2.84 -20.35
CA ARG A 45 21.39 4.24 -20.03
C ARG A 45 20.92 5.21 -21.11
N ARG A 46 21.20 4.91 -22.39
CA ARG A 46 20.78 5.75 -23.53
C ARG A 46 19.25 5.83 -23.63
N ARG A 47 18.57 4.69 -23.54
CA ARG A 47 17.09 4.63 -23.61
C ARG A 47 16.43 5.35 -22.44
N ARG A 48 16.94 5.11 -21.23
CA ARG A 48 16.54 5.80 -20.00
C ARG A 48 16.61 7.33 -20.17
N LEU A 49 17.71 7.83 -20.74
CA LEU A 49 17.87 9.26 -21.05
C LEU A 49 16.84 9.74 -22.08
N SER A 50 16.63 9.00 -23.18
CA SER A 50 15.62 9.37 -24.19
C SER A 50 14.18 9.39 -23.65
N TRP A 51 13.92 8.67 -22.55
CA TRP A 51 12.63 8.63 -21.87
C TRP A 51 12.53 9.60 -20.68
N GLY A 52 13.53 10.48 -20.48
CA GLY A 52 13.52 11.47 -19.40
C GLY A 52 13.75 10.90 -17.98
N LEU A 53 14.16 9.64 -17.87
CA LEU A 53 14.38 8.97 -16.58
C LEU A 53 15.76 9.31 -16.01
N LEU A 54 16.02 10.57 -15.67
CA LEU A 54 17.34 11.07 -15.28
C LEU A 54 17.81 10.53 -13.92
N GLY A 55 19.08 10.12 -13.82
CA GLY A 55 19.70 9.65 -12.58
C GLY A 55 20.13 10.80 -11.66
N THR A 56 20.55 10.49 -10.43
CA THR A 56 20.91 11.49 -9.40
C THR A 56 21.93 12.53 -9.86
N ARG A 57 23.06 12.10 -10.43
CA ARG A 57 24.11 13.02 -10.93
C ARG A 57 23.68 13.83 -12.16
N GLN A 58 22.63 13.40 -12.85
CA GLN A 58 22.13 14.08 -14.05
C GLN A 58 21.08 15.13 -13.68
N GLN A 59 20.29 14.86 -12.62
CA GLN A 59 19.35 15.83 -12.08
C GLN A 59 20.04 16.95 -11.28
N SER A 60 21.24 16.69 -10.72
CA SER A 60 22.10 17.69 -10.07
C SER A 60 21.40 18.59 -9.05
N HIS A 61 20.48 18.02 -8.28
CA HIS A 61 19.72 18.75 -7.27
C HIS A 61 20.60 19.37 -6.18
N THR A 62 20.21 20.56 -5.71
CA THR A 62 20.78 21.26 -4.56
C THR A 62 19.75 21.33 -3.42
N ILE A 63 20.14 21.85 -2.25
CA ILE A 63 19.21 22.02 -1.12
C ILE A 63 18.02 22.88 -1.52
N ASP A 64 18.27 23.95 -2.29
CA ASP A 64 17.23 24.89 -2.73
C ASP A 64 16.28 24.25 -3.75
N THR A 65 16.81 23.49 -4.73
CA THR A 65 15.94 22.87 -5.74
C THR A 65 15.03 21.81 -5.14
N ILE A 66 15.48 21.08 -4.10
CA ILE A 66 14.64 20.08 -3.43
C ILE A 66 13.71 20.68 -2.38
N ALA A 67 13.97 21.90 -1.89
CA ALA A 67 13.24 22.48 -0.77
C ALA A 67 11.73 22.58 -1.06
N GLN A 68 11.35 23.10 -2.22
CA GLN A 68 9.95 23.21 -2.63
C GLN A 68 9.27 21.83 -2.76
N HIS A 69 9.98 20.83 -3.30
CA HIS A 69 9.44 19.49 -3.49
C HIS A 69 9.27 18.76 -2.16
N VAL A 70 10.23 18.89 -1.25
CA VAL A 70 10.15 18.34 0.10
C VAL A 70 9.04 19.01 0.90
N LYS A 71 8.90 20.35 0.81
CA LYS A 71 7.77 21.08 1.42
C LYS A 71 6.43 20.60 0.89
N ALA A 72 6.28 20.44 -0.43
CA ALA A 72 5.05 19.95 -1.05
C ALA A 72 4.69 18.52 -0.59
N ILE A 73 5.67 17.61 -0.55
CA ILE A 73 5.46 16.24 -0.05
C ILE A 73 5.07 16.23 1.43
N ARG A 74 5.75 17.05 2.26
CA ARG A 74 5.42 17.17 3.70
C ARG A 74 4.00 17.71 3.86
N TYR A 75 3.65 18.78 3.16
CA TYR A 75 2.30 19.33 3.20
C TYR A 75 1.23 18.29 2.81
N GLU A 76 1.47 17.53 1.73
CA GLU A 76 0.52 16.52 1.24
C GLU A 76 0.37 15.31 2.18
N ARG A 77 1.44 14.90 2.90
CA ARG A 77 1.47 13.64 3.65
C ARG A 77 1.51 13.83 5.16
N ASP A 78 2.50 14.56 5.66
CA ASP A 78 2.70 14.90 7.07
C ASP A 78 3.77 15.99 7.25
N ASP A 79 3.47 17.00 8.07
CA ASP A 79 4.38 18.01 8.61
C ASP A 79 5.42 17.44 9.58
N LYS A 80 5.26 16.19 10.07
CA LYS A 80 6.34 15.46 10.74
C LYS A 80 7.28 14.83 9.70
N PRO A 81 8.59 14.82 9.94
CA PRO A 81 9.53 14.45 8.89
C PRO A 81 9.53 12.94 8.68
N PRO A 82 9.45 12.47 7.44
CA PRO A 82 9.96 11.15 7.09
C PRO A 82 11.46 11.12 7.39
N GLY A 83 11.98 9.95 7.79
CA GLY A 83 13.45 9.78 7.86
C GLY A 83 14.06 10.01 6.48
N VAL A 84 15.35 10.36 6.41
CA VAL A 84 16.08 10.65 5.15
C VAL A 84 15.74 9.66 4.02
N LYS A 85 15.72 8.36 4.32
CA LYS A 85 15.40 7.32 3.34
C LYS A 85 13.97 7.44 2.81
N ARG A 86 13.00 7.71 3.68
CA ARG A 86 11.59 7.78 3.30
C ARG A 86 11.30 9.04 2.48
N THR A 87 11.95 10.17 2.80
CA THR A 87 11.88 11.37 1.96
C THR A 87 12.43 11.10 0.55
N GLN A 88 13.55 10.38 0.43
CA GLN A 88 14.07 9.96 -0.89
C GLN A 88 13.10 9.03 -1.63
N ASP A 89 12.47 8.10 -0.92
CA ASP A 89 11.50 7.18 -1.51
C ASP A 89 10.29 7.93 -2.07
N TRP A 90 9.74 8.89 -1.32
CA TRP A 90 8.65 9.75 -1.78
C TRP A 90 9.02 10.63 -2.98
N LEU A 91 10.17 11.32 -2.91
CA LEU A 91 10.68 12.13 -4.01
C LEU A 91 10.80 11.31 -5.30
N ARG A 92 11.29 10.06 -5.18
CA ARG A 92 11.42 9.15 -6.31
C ARG A 92 10.08 8.63 -6.81
N SER A 93 9.22 8.10 -5.93
CA SER A 93 7.98 7.43 -6.35
C SER A 93 6.94 8.42 -6.85
N THR A 94 6.87 9.62 -6.26
CA THR A 94 5.81 10.59 -6.54
C THR A 94 6.23 11.61 -7.59
N LEU A 95 7.49 12.04 -7.59
CA LEU A 95 7.97 13.14 -8.44
C LEU A 95 9.08 12.72 -9.41
N ASN A 96 9.47 11.44 -9.43
CA ASN A 96 10.60 10.92 -10.21
C ASN A 96 11.94 11.63 -9.91
N LEU A 97 12.08 12.21 -8.71
CA LEU A 97 13.27 12.94 -8.28
C LEU A 97 14.23 12.00 -7.54
N ARG A 98 15.42 11.79 -8.11
CA ARG A 98 16.46 10.95 -7.51
C ARG A 98 17.49 11.82 -6.77
N VAL A 99 17.23 12.07 -5.49
CA VAL A 99 18.06 12.98 -4.68
C VAL A 99 19.13 12.24 -3.87
N PRO A 100 20.38 12.74 -3.74
CA PRO A 100 21.40 12.13 -2.88
C PRO A 100 20.97 12.04 -1.41
N ARG A 101 21.40 10.98 -0.72
CA ARG A 101 21.08 10.78 0.70
C ARG A 101 21.67 11.88 1.58
N GLN A 102 22.90 12.31 1.29
CA GLN A 102 23.59 13.38 2.02
C GLN A 102 22.81 14.69 1.93
N LEU A 103 22.36 15.06 0.73
CA LEU A 103 21.60 16.28 0.49
C LEU A 103 20.27 16.32 1.28
N VAL A 104 19.50 15.23 1.29
CA VAL A 104 18.28 15.14 2.11
C VAL A 104 18.60 15.17 3.60
N ALA A 105 19.73 14.58 4.03
CA ALA A 105 20.15 14.64 5.42
C ALA A 105 20.60 16.06 5.84
N GLU A 106 21.26 16.79 4.96
CA GLU A 106 21.63 18.20 5.16
C GLU A 106 20.39 19.09 5.24
N TYR A 107 19.46 18.95 4.29
CA TYR A 107 18.17 19.63 4.33
C TYR A 107 17.46 19.39 5.67
N ASN A 108 17.36 18.14 6.12
CA ASN A 108 16.71 17.81 7.39
C ASN A 108 17.46 18.39 8.61
N ARG A 109 18.79 18.48 8.58
CA ARG A 109 19.55 19.11 9.68
C ARG A 109 19.37 20.63 9.71
N LEU A 110 19.27 21.25 8.53
CA LEU A 110 19.13 22.69 8.38
C LEU A 110 17.74 23.17 8.78
N TYR A 111 16.68 22.51 8.31
CA TYR A 111 15.30 22.97 8.49
C TYR A 111 14.52 22.24 9.59
N HIS A 112 15.02 21.09 10.09
CA HIS A 112 14.25 20.15 10.92
C HIS A 112 15.10 19.53 12.07
N GLN A 113 15.98 20.32 12.69
CA GLN A 113 16.99 19.84 13.64
C GLN A 113 16.40 19.13 14.88
N GLU A 114 15.37 19.71 15.51
CA GLU A 114 14.73 19.12 16.70
C GLU A 114 14.11 17.75 16.42
N GLU A 115 13.53 17.60 15.23
CA GLU A 115 12.88 16.37 14.81
C GLU A 115 13.91 15.24 14.56
N VAL A 116 15.14 15.58 14.18
CA VAL A 116 16.26 14.62 14.08
C VAL A 116 16.67 14.12 15.47
N ARG A 117 16.63 14.97 16.50
CA ARG A 117 17.00 14.64 17.88
C ARG A 117 16.01 13.65 18.52
N GLN A 118 14.71 13.84 18.29
CA GLN A 118 13.64 12.99 18.86
C GLN A 118 13.71 11.51 18.44
N ARG A 119 14.36 11.18 17.31
CA ARG A 119 14.45 9.79 16.79
C ARG A 119 15.47 8.90 17.51
N LYS A 120 16.18 9.41 18.52
CA LYS A 120 17.23 8.68 19.25
C LYS A 120 16.71 7.85 20.44
N GLY A 121 15.40 7.69 20.62
CA GLY A 121 14.80 6.98 21.76
C GLY A 121 14.14 5.64 21.44
N HIS A 122 14.32 4.69 22.37
CA HIS A 122 13.62 3.40 22.58
C HIS A 122 14.13 2.13 21.86
N ARG A 123 14.38 1.10 22.68
CA ARG A 123 14.74 -0.28 22.31
C ARG A 123 13.54 -1.19 22.53
N LEU A 124 12.88 -1.61 21.45
CA LEU A 124 11.80 -2.60 21.52
C LEU A 124 12.36 -4.02 21.71
N LYS A 125 11.65 -4.87 22.46
CA LYS A 125 11.91 -6.31 22.49
C LYS A 125 11.51 -6.91 21.13
N ARG A 126 12.44 -7.61 20.48
CA ARG A 126 12.25 -8.17 19.13
C ARG A 126 11.78 -9.62 19.22
N LYS A 127 10.84 -10.01 18.37
CA LYS A 127 10.43 -11.40 18.14
C LYS A 127 10.73 -11.77 16.69
N ASN A 128 11.18 -13.00 16.46
CA ASN A 128 11.40 -13.51 15.12
C ASN A 128 10.07 -14.00 14.55
N PHE A 129 9.77 -13.62 13.32
CA PHE A 129 8.64 -14.12 12.55
C PHE A 129 9.19 -14.85 11.32
N TRP A 130 8.65 -16.03 11.03
CA TRP A 130 9.13 -16.90 9.96
C TRP A 130 7.96 -17.36 9.08
N THR A 131 8.23 -17.50 7.78
CA THR A 131 7.36 -18.05 6.72
C THR A 131 8.24 -18.73 5.68
N ALA A 132 7.73 -19.77 5.03
CA ALA A 132 8.48 -20.63 4.12
C ALA A 132 8.83 -19.95 2.78
N GLY A 133 7.99 -19.04 2.31
CA GLY A 133 8.15 -18.41 1.01
C GLY A 133 7.04 -17.41 0.72
N VAL A 134 7.06 -16.89 -0.51
CA VAL A 134 6.03 -15.97 -1.00
C VAL A 134 4.71 -16.74 -1.17
N PHE A 135 3.59 -16.13 -0.80
CA PHE A 135 2.24 -16.76 -0.79
C PHE A 135 2.09 -17.91 0.23
N ASP A 136 3.00 -18.04 1.19
CA ASP A 136 2.80 -18.96 2.31
C ASP A 136 1.66 -18.46 3.21
N VAL A 137 1.76 -17.22 3.69
CA VAL A 137 0.78 -16.62 4.60
C VAL A 137 0.44 -15.19 4.21
N PHE A 138 -0.85 -14.89 4.09
CA PHE A 138 -1.36 -13.51 4.12
C PHE A 138 -1.89 -13.18 5.51
N CYS A 139 -1.43 -12.05 6.07
CA CYS A 139 -1.85 -11.56 7.37
C CYS A 139 -2.80 -10.36 7.22
N PHE A 140 -3.86 -10.31 8.02
CA PHE A 140 -4.88 -9.26 8.00
C PHE A 140 -5.05 -8.63 9.37
N ASP A 141 -5.40 -7.35 9.40
CA ASP A 141 -5.65 -6.62 10.64
C ASP A 141 -6.46 -5.34 10.36
N GLN A 142 -7.09 -4.84 11.41
CA GLN A 142 -7.98 -3.69 11.40
C GLN A 142 -7.34 -2.50 12.15
N HIS A 143 -7.84 -1.29 11.88
CA HIS A 143 -7.40 -0.13 12.65
C HIS A 143 -8.52 0.88 12.87
N ASP A 144 -8.96 0.98 14.13
CA ASP A 144 -10.22 1.64 14.50
C ASP A 144 -10.08 3.09 14.96
N LYS A 145 -8.86 3.60 15.12
CA LYS A 145 -8.65 4.91 15.80
C LYS A 145 -9.26 6.12 15.08
N TRP A 146 -9.64 5.95 13.82
CA TRP A 146 -10.31 6.98 13.02
C TRP A 146 -11.83 6.80 12.98
N GLY A 147 -12.34 5.64 13.43
CA GLY A 147 -13.76 5.30 13.43
C GLY A 147 -14.54 6.25 14.31
N ASP A 148 -14.20 6.27 15.60
CA ASP A 148 -14.90 7.11 16.59
C ASP A 148 -14.72 8.61 16.36
N LYS A 149 -13.67 9.02 15.64
CA LYS A 149 -13.33 10.44 15.45
C LYS A 149 -13.89 11.02 14.16
N TYR A 150 -13.82 10.26 13.08
CA TYR A 150 -14.06 10.75 11.72
C TYR A 150 -15.03 9.85 10.95
N GLY A 151 -15.50 8.73 11.52
CA GLY A 151 -16.31 7.77 10.80
C GLY A 151 -15.55 7.06 9.68
N LEU A 152 -14.24 6.85 9.84
CA LEU A 152 -13.37 6.18 8.86
C LEU A 152 -12.65 5.00 9.52
N TRP A 153 -12.82 3.81 8.97
CA TRP A 153 -12.21 2.58 9.46
C TRP A 153 -11.25 2.02 8.40
N LEU A 154 -10.14 1.46 8.87
CA LEU A 154 -9.09 0.95 7.99
C LEU A 154 -8.95 -0.57 8.15
N HIS A 155 -8.61 -1.23 7.05
CA HIS A 155 -8.24 -2.64 7.01
C HIS A 155 -6.99 -2.83 6.14
N THR A 156 -6.10 -3.74 6.53
CA THR A 156 -4.89 -4.05 5.73
C THR A 156 -4.72 -5.54 5.52
N GLY A 157 -4.19 -5.89 4.34
CA GLY A 157 -3.62 -7.20 4.06
C GLY A 157 -2.13 -7.09 3.79
N VAL A 158 -1.35 -8.05 4.28
CA VAL A 158 0.12 -8.07 4.15
C VAL A 158 0.57 -9.46 3.73
N GLU A 159 1.40 -9.54 2.69
CA GLU A 159 2.10 -10.77 2.35
C GLU A 159 3.33 -10.89 3.27
N ALA A 160 3.36 -11.94 4.09
CA ALA A 160 4.21 -11.95 5.26
C ALA A 160 5.71 -12.13 4.96
N PHE A 161 6.04 -12.82 3.87
CA PHE A 161 7.40 -13.17 3.47
C PHE A 161 8.15 -11.99 2.83
N SER A 162 7.61 -11.44 1.75
CA SER A 162 8.09 -10.23 1.08
C SER A 162 7.91 -8.99 1.96
N GLY A 163 6.88 -9.00 2.81
CA GLY A 163 6.43 -7.84 3.57
C GLY A 163 5.71 -6.81 2.69
N ALA A 164 5.21 -7.19 1.51
CA ALA A 164 4.39 -6.33 0.67
C ALA A 164 3.05 -6.05 1.35
N ILE A 165 2.63 -4.78 1.34
CA ILE A 165 1.29 -4.40 1.73
C ILE A 165 0.39 -4.72 0.53
N LEU A 166 -0.49 -5.71 0.67
CA LEU A 166 -1.38 -6.13 -0.42
C LEU A 166 -2.41 -5.03 -0.71
N TYR A 167 -2.94 -4.43 0.35
CA TYR A 167 -3.84 -3.29 0.31
C TYR A 167 -3.90 -2.60 1.69
N ILE A 168 -4.31 -1.34 1.68
CA ILE A 168 -4.88 -0.65 2.85
C ILE A 168 -6.16 0.01 2.35
N ASN A 169 -7.31 -0.45 2.86
CA ASN A 169 -8.60 0.04 2.43
C ASN A 169 -9.27 0.84 3.54
N VAL A 170 -9.93 1.93 3.16
CA VAL A 170 -10.72 2.77 4.06
C VAL A 170 -12.21 2.67 3.74
N TRP A 171 -13.05 2.63 4.78
CA TRP A 171 -14.50 2.59 4.63
C TRP A 171 -15.24 3.17 5.84
N PHE A 172 -16.58 3.17 5.81
CA PHE A 172 -17.43 3.58 6.93
C PHE A 172 -17.63 2.49 7.99
N THR A 173 -17.04 1.31 7.82
CA THR A 173 -17.01 0.23 8.79
C THR A 173 -15.92 -0.77 8.41
N ASN A 174 -15.36 -1.49 9.38
CA ASN A 174 -14.51 -2.65 9.16
C ASN A 174 -15.04 -3.90 9.88
N SER A 175 -16.15 -3.81 10.61
CA SER A 175 -16.70 -4.92 11.40
C SER A 175 -17.57 -5.89 10.60
N ASN A 176 -17.72 -5.68 9.28
CA ASN A 176 -18.54 -6.52 8.43
C ASN A 176 -17.71 -7.57 7.68
N PRO A 177 -17.94 -8.88 7.89
CA PRO A 177 -17.12 -9.93 7.27
C PRO A 177 -17.22 -9.99 5.75
N ARG A 178 -18.34 -9.56 5.15
CA ARG A 178 -18.50 -9.52 3.69
C ARG A 178 -17.61 -8.45 3.07
N LEU A 179 -17.50 -7.31 3.73
CA LEU A 179 -16.62 -6.22 3.30
C LEU A 179 -15.15 -6.64 3.35
N ILE A 180 -14.74 -7.20 4.49
CA ILE A 180 -13.36 -7.65 4.70
C ILE A 180 -13.00 -8.78 3.73
N PHE A 181 -13.94 -9.70 3.46
CA PHE A 181 -13.75 -10.73 2.46
C PHE A 181 -13.62 -10.17 1.03
N ARG A 182 -14.41 -9.15 0.66
CA ARG A 182 -14.27 -8.49 -0.64
C ARG A 182 -12.88 -7.87 -0.84
N TYR A 183 -12.29 -7.29 0.20
CA TYR A 183 -10.91 -6.77 0.13
C TYR A 183 -9.90 -7.89 -0.12
N TYR A 184 -10.06 -9.02 0.56
CA TYR A 184 -9.26 -10.21 0.31
C TYR A 184 -9.38 -10.69 -1.14
N LEU A 185 -10.60 -10.83 -1.68
CA LEU A 185 -10.82 -11.26 -3.06
C LEU A 185 -10.22 -10.29 -4.09
N GLN A 186 -10.31 -8.98 -3.86
CA GLN A 186 -9.66 -7.98 -4.71
C GLN A 186 -8.14 -8.18 -4.74
N ALA A 187 -7.52 -8.42 -3.58
CA ALA A 187 -6.09 -8.74 -3.52
C ALA A 187 -5.77 -10.03 -4.30
N VAL A 188 -6.53 -11.10 -4.09
CA VAL A 188 -6.35 -12.37 -4.81
C VAL A 188 -6.41 -12.19 -6.32
N ARG A 189 -7.38 -11.40 -6.82
CA ARG A 189 -7.49 -11.06 -8.25
C ARG A 189 -6.28 -10.28 -8.74
N ASN A 190 -5.86 -9.25 -8.00
CA ASN A 190 -4.74 -8.40 -8.37
C ASN A 190 -3.41 -9.16 -8.44
N TYR A 191 -3.20 -10.13 -7.55
CA TYR A 191 -1.96 -10.91 -7.52
C TYR A 191 -2.08 -12.29 -8.19
N GLY A 192 -3.26 -12.64 -8.74
CA GLY A 192 -3.49 -13.82 -9.57
C GLY A 192 -3.48 -15.17 -8.84
N GLY A 193 -3.83 -15.19 -7.55
CA GLY A 193 -3.89 -16.42 -6.77
C GLY A 193 -4.08 -16.20 -5.27
N ILE A 194 -4.26 -17.31 -4.53
CA ILE A 194 -4.47 -17.35 -3.07
C ILE A 194 -3.21 -17.87 -2.36
N PRO A 195 -2.99 -17.51 -1.09
CA PRO A 195 -1.91 -18.08 -0.27
C PRO A 195 -2.26 -19.50 0.21
N LEU A 196 -1.29 -20.20 0.80
CA LEU A 196 -1.59 -21.47 1.50
C LEU A 196 -2.47 -21.25 2.72
N LEU A 197 -2.16 -20.20 3.49
CA LEU A 197 -2.87 -19.87 4.71
C LEU A 197 -3.18 -18.38 4.80
N THR A 198 -4.26 -18.10 5.51
CA THR A 198 -4.58 -16.74 5.97
C THR A 198 -4.38 -16.64 7.47
N GLN A 199 -4.14 -15.43 7.99
CA GLN A 199 -3.88 -15.20 9.40
C GLN A 199 -4.50 -13.87 9.83
N SER A 200 -5.18 -13.84 10.98
CA SER A 200 -5.65 -12.61 11.61
C SER A 200 -5.83 -12.77 13.12
N ASP A 201 -6.08 -11.67 13.81
CA ASP A 201 -6.52 -11.69 15.19
C ASP A 201 -7.94 -12.25 15.32
N TRP A 202 -8.34 -12.60 16.54
CA TRP A 202 -9.70 -13.05 16.83
C TRP A 202 -10.69 -11.91 16.61
N GLY A 203 -11.51 -12.05 15.56
CA GLY A 203 -12.50 -11.06 15.19
C GLY A 203 -13.57 -11.69 14.31
N SER A 204 -14.84 -11.43 14.62
CA SER A 204 -15.97 -12.00 13.88
C SER A 204 -16.03 -11.50 12.44
N GLU A 205 -15.45 -10.34 12.18
CA GLU A 205 -15.30 -9.73 10.87
C GLU A 205 -14.26 -10.44 9.99
N ASN A 206 -13.29 -11.14 10.58
CA ASN A 206 -12.33 -11.96 9.82
C ASN A 206 -12.91 -13.34 9.44
N ASN A 207 -14.08 -13.71 9.97
CA ASN A 207 -14.74 -14.99 9.64
C ASN A 207 -15.04 -15.12 8.13
N GLY A 208 -15.28 -14.00 7.44
CA GLY A 208 -15.45 -14.00 5.99
C GLY A 208 -14.21 -14.52 5.26
N ILE A 209 -13.03 -14.03 5.65
CA ILE A 209 -11.73 -14.53 5.14
C ILE A 209 -11.53 -15.97 5.54
N ALA A 210 -11.68 -16.32 6.83
CA ALA A 210 -11.41 -17.67 7.31
C ALA A 210 -12.25 -18.73 6.58
N ASN A 211 -13.56 -18.47 6.44
CA ASN A 211 -14.48 -19.40 5.80
C ASN A 211 -14.36 -19.38 4.28
N GLY A 212 -14.35 -18.21 3.65
CA GLY A 212 -14.28 -18.09 2.19
C GLY A 212 -12.96 -18.58 1.62
N HIS A 213 -11.84 -18.35 2.30
CA HIS A 213 -10.54 -18.89 1.91
C HIS A 213 -10.50 -20.43 2.03
N SER A 214 -11.01 -20.97 3.14
CA SER A 214 -11.07 -22.44 3.33
C SER A 214 -11.99 -23.10 2.31
N PHE A 215 -13.08 -22.43 1.94
CA PHE A 215 -13.99 -22.89 0.89
C PHE A 215 -13.32 -22.88 -0.49
N LEU A 216 -12.57 -21.83 -0.84
CA LEU A 216 -11.76 -21.81 -2.07
C LEU A 216 -10.78 -22.98 -2.14
N HIS A 217 -10.04 -23.24 -1.05
CA HIS A 217 -9.14 -24.39 -0.98
C HIS A 217 -9.86 -25.72 -1.17
N ARG A 218 -11.07 -25.88 -0.60
CA ARG A 218 -11.88 -27.08 -0.77
C ARG A 218 -12.39 -27.29 -2.19
N LEU A 219 -12.72 -26.21 -2.92
CA LEU A 219 -13.10 -26.31 -4.32
C LEU A 219 -11.96 -26.88 -5.17
N LEU A 220 -10.72 -26.49 -4.85
CA LEU A 220 -9.52 -26.91 -5.55
C LEU A 220 -9.04 -28.31 -5.11
N ASP A 221 -9.20 -28.63 -3.83
CA ASP A 221 -8.83 -29.90 -3.22
C ASP A 221 -9.93 -30.38 -2.24
N PRO A 222 -10.81 -31.29 -2.68
CA PRO A 222 -11.87 -31.85 -1.83
C PRO A 222 -11.37 -32.59 -0.59
N SER A 223 -10.09 -32.98 -0.51
CA SER A 223 -9.53 -33.62 0.69
C SER A 223 -9.46 -32.68 1.89
N LEU A 224 -9.55 -31.35 1.66
CA LEU A 224 -9.50 -30.31 2.68
C LEU A 224 -10.86 -30.06 3.36
N VAL A 225 -11.90 -30.85 3.05
CA VAL A 225 -13.19 -30.80 3.76
C VAL A 225 -12.97 -30.96 5.27
N GLY A 226 -13.61 -30.10 6.07
CA GLY A 226 -13.49 -30.12 7.54
C GLY A 226 -12.21 -29.47 8.09
N THR A 227 -11.29 -29.03 7.23
CA THR A 227 -10.09 -28.28 7.64
C THR A 227 -10.30 -26.76 7.52
N LEU A 228 -9.59 -26.00 8.35
CA LEU A 228 -9.60 -24.54 8.34
C LEU A 228 -8.24 -24.03 7.87
N GLN A 229 -8.21 -23.37 6.70
CA GLN A 229 -6.99 -22.81 6.11
C GLN A 229 -6.74 -21.38 6.59
N HIS A 230 -6.97 -21.19 7.89
CA HIS A 230 -6.84 -19.91 8.56
C HIS A 230 -6.24 -20.10 9.94
N GLN A 231 -5.28 -19.25 10.29
CA GLN A 231 -4.64 -19.23 11.59
C GLN A 231 -5.11 -18.02 12.41
N TRP A 232 -5.92 -18.30 13.43
CA TRP A 232 -6.25 -17.29 14.43
C TRP A 232 -5.05 -17.02 15.35
N LYS A 233 -4.72 -15.74 15.52
CA LYS A 233 -3.63 -15.28 16.38
C LYS A 233 -4.20 -14.50 17.56
N PRO A 234 -4.35 -15.10 18.75
CA PRO A 234 -4.84 -14.36 19.91
C PRO A 234 -3.80 -13.34 20.40
N GLY A 235 -4.28 -12.16 20.84
CA GLY A 235 -3.46 -11.10 21.43
C GLY A 235 -2.43 -10.49 20.46
N HIS A 236 -1.28 -10.05 20.97
CA HIS A 236 -0.25 -9.33 20.19
C HIS A 236 0.67 -10.25 19.38
N THR A 237 0.10 -11.26 18.70
CA THR A 237 0.88 -12.25 17.92
C THR A 237 0.75 -12.05 16.41
N ASN A 238 -0.21 -11.25 15.94
CA ASN A 238 -0.34 -10.82 14.55
C ASN A 238 0.60 -9.65 14.19
N ILE A 239 1.89 -9.84 14.48
CA ILE A 239 2.93 -8.79 14.49
C ILE A 239 3.11 -8.09 13.12
N LYS A 240 2.77 -8.77 12.02
CA LYS A 240 3.07 -8.31 10.66
C LYS A 240 2.23 -7.08 10.28
N PRO A 241 0.89 -7.16 10.26
CA PRO A 241 0.05 -5.98 10.09
C PRO A 241 0.24 -4.91 11.18
N GLU A 242 0.35 -5.27 12.46
CA GLU A 242 0.59 -4.31 13.55
C GLU A 242 1.84 -3.45 13.28
N GLY A 243 2.92 -4.08 12.82
CA GLY A 243 4.15 -3.39 12.41
C GLY A 243 3.94 -2.42 11.25
N LYS A 244 3.03 -2.72 10.31
CA LYS A 244 2.64 -1.83 9.21
C LYS A 244 1.81 -0.67 9.70
N TRP A 245 0.84 -0.89 10.58
CA TRP A 245 0.09 0.21 11.21
C TRP A 245 1.00 1.16 11.97
N SER A 246 1.98 0.62 12.71
CA SER A 246 2.99 1.42 13.40
C SER A 246 3.80 2.30 12.43
N GLN A 247 4.14 1.79 11.24
CA GLN A 247 4.81 2.57 10.21
C GLN A 247 3.91 3.64 9.60
N MET A 248 2.70 3.27 9.18
CA MET A 248 1.73 4.19 8.60
C MET A 248 1.40 5.35 9.55
N ARG A 249 1.19 5.05 10.83
CA ARG A 249 0.93 6.05 11.88
C ARG A 249 2.02 7.13 11.99
N ARG A 250 3.27 6.79 11.66
CA ARG A 250 4.39 7.73 11.73
C ARG A 250 4.60 8.52 10.44
N GLU A 251 4.11 8.02 9.31
CA GLU A 251 4.50 8.50 7.98
C GLU A 251 3.34 9.06 7.16
N PHE A 252 2.09 8.69 7.50
CA PHE A 252 0.90 9.00 6.73
C PHE A 252 -0.21 9.58 7.61
N SER A 253 -0.58 8.88 8.69
CA SER A 253 -1.78 9.21 9.47
C SER A 253 -1.85 10.67 9.96
N PRO A 254 -0.78 11.27 10.52
CA PRO A 254 -0.93 12.56 11.19
C PRO A 254 -1.29 13.70 10.24
N GLY A 255 -0.87 13.66 8.97
CA GLY A 255 -1.21 14.73 8.03
C GLY A 255 -2.65 14.71 7.55
N TYR A 256 -3.33 13.56 7.56
CA TYR A 256 -4.77 13.45 7.28
C TYR A 256 -5.61 13.60 8.54
N GLU A 257 -5.11 13.14 9.70
CA GLU A 257 -5.73 13.44 11.00
C GLU A 257 -5.85 14.95 11.21
N ARG A 258 -4.80 15.74 10.90
CA ARG A 258 -4.88 17.20 10.97
C ARG A 258 -5.94 17.79 10.04
N LEU A 259 -5.95 17.36 8.77
CA LEU A 259 -6.96 17.81 7.81
C LEU A 259 -8.37 17.57 8.36
N PHE A 260 -8.66 16.36 8.82
CA PHE A 260 -10.01 16.04 9.31
C PHE A 260 -10.33 16.72 10.64
N GLN A 261 -9.35 16.83 11.53
CA GLN A 261 -9.50 17.54 12.80
C GLN A 261 -9.78 19.03 12.59
N GLU A 262 -9.19 19.68 11.59
CA GLU A 262 -9.43 21.09 11.28
C GLU A 262 -10.90 21.35 10.99
N GLY A 263 -11.56 20.52 10.16
CA GLY A 263 -12.99 20.73 9.86
C GLY A 263 -13.91 20.38 11.02
N VAL A 264 -13.57 19.36 11.83
CA VAL A 264 -14.33 19.07 13.06
C VAL A 264 -14.21 20.23 14.06
N SER A 265 -12.99 20.74 14.28
CA SER A 265 -12.74 21.85 15.21
C SER A 265 -13.31 23.19 14.74
N ALA A 266 -13.41 23.40 13.43
CA ALA A 266 -14.05 24.58 12.84
C ALA A 266 -15.59 24.47 12.77
N GLY A 267 -16.17 23.34 13.19
CA GLY A 267 -17.62 23.11 13.12
C GLY A 267 -18.15 22.98 11.69
N LEU A 268 -17.30 22.58 10.73
CA LEU A 268 -17.70 22.39 9.33
C LEU A 268 -18.46 21.08 9.11
N CYS A 269 -18.23 20.07 9.93
CA CYS A 269 -18.83 18.74 9.79
C CYS A 269 -19.32 18.22 11.13
N HIS A 270 -20.62 17.98 11.23
CA HIS A 270 -21.28 17.41 12.40
C HIS A 270 -21.52 15.91 12.17
N GLN A 271 -20.69 15.06 12.79
CA GLN A 271 -20.76 13.60 12.61
C GLN A 271 -22.09 12.97 13.08
N GLU A 272 -22.85 13.68 13.91
CA GLU A 272 -24.19 13.30 14.38
C GLU A 272 -25.29 13.59 13.35
N ASP A 273 -25.06 14.52 12.40
CA ASP A 273 -26.00 14.80 11.31
C ASP A 273 -25.83 13.75 10.20
N PRO A 274 -26.89 12.99 9.85
CA PRO A 274 -26.84 12.03 8.76
C PRO A 274 -26.39 12.62 7.41
N LEU A 275 -26.78 13.85 7.08
CA LEU A 275 -26.40 14.47 5.80
C LEU A 275 -24.91 14.79 5.76
N ASP A 276 -24.39 15.44 6.79
CA ASP A 276 -22.96 15.73 6.92
C ASP A 276 -22.13 14.44 6.89
N LYS A 277 -22.60 13.41 7.59
CA LYS A 277 -21.97 12.09 7.62
C LYS A 277 -21.90 11.45 6.24
N TYR A 278 -22.99 11.49 5.48
CA TYR A 278 -23.01 10.94 4.11
C TYR A 278 -22.13 11.75 3.16
N LEU A 279 -22.22 13.08 3.20
CA LEU A 279 -21.37 13.96 2.40
C LEU A 279 -19.88 13.72 2.70
N PHE A 280 -19.54 13.69 3.99
CA PHE A 280 -18.17 13.48 4.45
C PHE A 280 -17.64 12.14 3.98
N ARG A 281 -18.38 11.04 4.21
CA ARG A 281 -17.99 9.70 3.73
C ARG A 281 -17.78 9.69 2.23
N ARG A 282 -18.72 10.29 1.48
CA ARG A 282 -18.72 10.27 0.02
C ARG A 282 -17.53 10.99 -0.60
N LEU A 283 -17.03 12.04 0.04
CA LEU A 283 -15.84 12.78 -0.36
C LEU A 283 -14.56 12.16 0.21
N ALA A 284 -14.53 11.88 1.52
CA ALA A 284 -13.35 11.43 2.26
C ALA A 284 -12.87 10.04 1.85
N VAL A 285 -13.77 9.06 1.69
CA VAL A 285 -13.38 7.67 1.41
C VAL A 285 -12.66 7.55 0.05
N PRO A 286 -13.20 8.03 -1.09
CA PRO A 286 -12.48 7.95 -2.37
C PRO A 286 -11.20 8.80 -2.39
N PHE A 287 -11.24 10.00 -1.78
CA PHE A 287 -10.07 10.86 -1.66
C PHE A 287 -8.93 10.16 -0.92
N LEU A 288 -9.22 9.62 0.25
CA LEU A 288 -8.26 8.99 1.13
C LEU A 288 -7.79 7.63 0.59
N GLN A 289 -8.68 6.83 -0.02
CA GLN A 289 -8.30 5.57 -0.67
C GLN A 289 -7.20 5.80 -1.70
N ARG A 290 -7.37 6.79 -2.59
CA ARG A 290 -6.33 7.16 -3.56
C ARG A 290 -5.00 7.51 -2.89
N LYS A 291 -5.02 8.19 -1.74
CA LYS A 291 -3.82 8.55 -0.98
C LYS A 291 -3.18 7.34 -0.30
N LEU A 292 -3.97 6.39 0.16
CA LEU A 292 -3.50 5.11 0.68
C LEU A 292 -2.87 4.26 -0.42
N ASP A 293 -3.46 4.21 -1.61
CA ASP A 293 -2.90 3.49 -2.76
C ASP A 293 -1.54 4.06 -3.18
N GLU A 294 -1.42 5.40 -3.23
CA GLU A 294 -0.15 6.09 -3.45
C GLU A 294 0.90 5.74 -2.38
N TYR A 295 0.49 5.63 -1.11
CA TYR A 295 1.37 5.21 -0.01
C TYR A 295 1.80 3.73 -0.13
N VAL A 296 0.87 2.82 -0.44
CA VAL A 296 1.15 1.39 -0.65
C VAL A 296 2.12 1.21 -1.82
N HIS A 297 1.91 1.92 -2.93
CA HIS A 297 2.82 1.90 -4.07
C HIS A 297 4.23 2.38 -3.71
N MET A 298 4.35 3.53 -3.03
CA MET A 298 5.64 4.03 -2.54
C MET A 298 6.31 3.00 -1.63
N TYR A 299 5.55 2.42 -0.70
CA TYR A 299 6.08 1.47 0.27
C TYR A 299 6.63 0.22 -0.42
N ASN A 300 5.83 -0.39 -1.28
CA ASN A 300 6.16 -1.68 -1.89
C ASN A 300 7.24 -1.58 -2.98
N SER A 301 7.43 -0.40 -3.56
CA SER A 301 8.53 -0.10 -4.50
C SER A 301 9.83 0.35 -3.81
N SER A 302 9.81 0.50 -2.49
CA SER A 302 10.93 1.02 -1.72
C SER A 302 11.68 -0.05 -0.96
N ARG A 303 13.02 -0.05 -1.08
CA ARG A 303 13.86 -0.96 -0.31
C ARG A 303 13.81 -0.58 1.19
N PRO A 304 13.39 -1.50 2.09
CA PRO A 304 13.43 -1.30 3.52
C PRO A 304 14.86 -1.11 4.02
N ARG A 305 15.02 -0.56 5.22
CA ARG A 305 16.32 -0.50 5.88
C ARG A 305 16.84 -1.92 6.14
N ALA A 306 18.13 -2.13 5.90
CA ALA A 306 18.79 -3.38 6.25
C ALA A 306 18.69 -3.63 7.77
N ASP A 307 18.31 -4.85 8.13
CA ASP A 307 18.30 -5.33 9.52
C ASP A 307 19.03 -6.66 9.54
N LYS A 308 20.15 -6.72 10.27
CA LYS A 308 21.00 -7.89 10.39
C LYS A 308 20.34 -9.05 11.13
N ASN A 309 19.28 -8.78 11.90
CA ASN A 309 18.57 -9.79 12.69
C ASN A 309 17.30 -10.29 11.99
N LYS A 310 17.00 -9.78 10.78
CA LYS A 310 15.80 -10.19 10.05
C LYS A 310 16.07 -11.53 9.38
N VAL A 311 15.24 -12.52 9.71
CA VAL A 311 15.29 -13.87 9.12
C VAL A 311 14.71 -13.91 7.72
N LEU A 312 13.68 -13.12 7.45
CA LEU A 312 13.03 -13.00 6.14
C LEU A 312 13.81 -12.07 5.20
N PRO A 313 13.67 -12.22 3.87
CA PRO A 313 14.48 -11.50 2.90
C PRO A 313 14.44 -9.97 3.07
N VAL A 314 15.57 -9.33 2.76
CA VAL A 314 15.73 -7.88 2.75
C VAL A 314 15.87 -7.41 1.31
N GLY A 315 14.76 -6.99 0.72
CA GLY A 315 14.66 -6.53 -0.66
C GLY A 315 13.48 -5.59 -0.83
N ILE A 316 13.24 -5.14 -2.07
CA ILE A 316 12.04 -4.37 -2.40
C ILE A 316 10.85 -5.31 -2.32
N PRO A 317 9.78 -5.01 -1.55
CA PRO A 317 8.67 -5.94 -1.35
C PRO A 317 8.07 -6.47 -2.65
N ASN A 318 7.81 -5.59 -3.63
CA ASN A 318 7.29 -6.05 -4.93
C ASN A 318 8.29 -6.94 -5.68
N ASP A 319 9.58 -6.62 -5.67
CA ASP A 319 10.58 -7.44 -6.36
C ASP A 319 10.71 -8.85 -5.73
N ILE A 320 10.63 -8.96 -4.40
CA ILE A 320 10.58 -10.26 -3.72
C ILE A 320 9.30 -11.01 -4.10
N LEU A 321 8.16 -10.33 -4.09
CA LEU A 321 6.85 -10.92 -4.36
C LEU A 321 6.73 -11.42 -5.81
N GLU A 322 7.26 -10.67 -6.77
CA GLU A 322 7.22 -10.97 -8.20
C GLU A 322 8.30 -11.97 -8.61
N HIS A 323 9.49 -11.91 -7.98
CA HIS A 323 10.66 -12.71 -8.35
C HIS A 323 11.29 -13.42 -7.13
N PRO A 324 10.55 -14.31 -6.43
CA PRO A 324 11.02 -14.96 -5.21
C PRO A 324 12.31 -15.78 -5.41
N ALA A 325 12.53 -16.33 -6.60
CA ALA A 325 13.73 -17.09 -6.94
C ALA A 325 15.03 -16.26 -6.78
N ARG A 326 15.00 -14.94 -7.05
CA ARG A 326 16.14 -14.02 -6.82
C ARG A 326 16.58 -13.97 -5.36
N TYR A 327 15.70 -14.35 -4.46
CA TYR A 327 15.90 -14.33 -3.01
C TYR A 327 16.01 -15.75 -2.42
N GLY A 328 16.21 -16.78 -3.27
CA GLY A 328 16.27 -18.17 -2.84
C GLY A 328 14.95 -18.69 -2.26
N ALA A 329 13.83 -18.04 -2.57
CA ALA A 329 12.52 -18.33 -2.00
C ALA A 329 11.64 -19.11 -2.97
N LYS A 330 10.75 -19.95 -2.40
CA LYS A 330 9.68 -20.60 -3.15
C LYS A 330 8.46 -19.70 -3.25
N ASN A 331 7.66 -19.93 -4.29
CA ASN A 331 6.35 -19.32 -4.47
C ASN A 331 5.28 -20.39 -4.24
N PHE A 332 4.44 -20.20 -3.22
CA PHE A 332 3.37 -21.11 -2.84
C PHE A 332 2.00 -20.65 -3.35
N LYS A 333 1.98 -19.73 -4.32
CA LYS A 333 0.75 -19.22 -4.93
C LYS A 333 -0.06 -20.37 -5.53
N ILE A 334 -1.31 -20.47 -5.08
CA ILE A 334 -2.30 -21.36 -5.69
C ILE A 334 -3.12 -20.53 -6.67
N HIS A 335 -3.15 -20.96 -7.92
CA HIS A 335 -3.96 -20.33 -8.96
C HIS A 335 -5.42 -20.70 -8.81
N VAL A 336 -6.29 -19.72 -9.01
CA VAL A 336 -7.74 -19.86 -8.90
C VAL A 336 -8.37 -19.27 -10.15
N SER A 337 -9.34 -19.97 -10.72
CA SER A 337 -10.10 -19.51 -11.87
C SER A 337 -11.03 -18.35 -11.52
N LYS A 338 -11.48 -17.61 -12.54
CA LYS A 338 -12.46 -16.53 -12.33
C LYS A 338 -13.78 -17.06 -11.79
N ASP A 339 -14.22 -18.22 -12.28
CA ASP A 339 -15.51 -18.81 -11.92
C ASP A 339 -15.53 -19.27 -10.46
N GLU A 340 -14.44 -19.85 -9.96
CA GLU A 340 -14.27 -20.16 -8.53
C GLU A 340 -14.31 -18.89 -7.68
N LEU A 341 -13.63 -17.82 -8.09
CA LEU A 341 -13.66 -16.55 -7.36
C LEU A 341 -15.06 -15.92 -7.36
N CYS A 342 -15.81 -15.99 -8.46
CA CYS A 342 -17.19 -15.52 -8.53
C CYS A 342 -18.09 -16.34 -7.60
N THR A 343 -17.99 -17.67 -7.65
CA THR A 343 -18.78 -18.58 -6.81
C THR A 343 -18.62 -18.26 -5.32
N VAL A 344 -17.38 -18.03 -4.88
CA VAL A 344 -17.13 -17.71 -3.46
C VAL A 344 -17.52 -16.28 -3.11
N GLU A 345 -17.38 -15.32 -4.04
CA GLU A 345 -17.86 -13.95 -3.85
C GLU A 345 -19.37 -13.92 -3.64
N ASP A 346 -20.15 -14.66 -4.42
CA ASP A 346 -21.61 -14.71 -4.29
C ASP A 346 -22.07 -15.25 -2.93
N ILE A 347 -21.31 -16.19 -2.35
CA ILE A 347 -21.63 -16.78 -1.04
C ILE A 347 -21.22 -15.84 0.12
N TYR A 348 -20.00 -15.31 0.07
CA TYR A 348 -19.37 -14.65 1.22
C TYR A 348 -19.29 -13.13 1.12
N ALA A 349 -19.50 -12.54 -0.06
CA ALA A 349 -19.49 -11.10 -0.30
C ALA A 349 -20.46 -10.69 -1.45
N PRO A 350 -21.75 -11.04 -1.35
CA PRO A 350 -22.71 -10.80 -2.43
C PRO A 350 -22.83 -9.30 -2.74
N SER A 351 -22.74 -8.95 -4.03
CA SER A 351 -22.51 -7.58 -4.48
C SER A 351 -23.62 -6.57 -4.14
N ASP A 352 -24.82 -7.06 -3.88
CA ASP A 352 -26.02 -6.31 -3.50
C ASP A 352 -26.10 -6.01 -1.99
N HIS A 353 -25.16 -6.50 -1.19
CA HIS A 353 -25.19 -6.27 0.24
C HIS A 353 -24.99 -4.77 0.59
N PRO A 354 -25.85 -4.14 1.42
CA PRO A 354 -25.83 -2.70 1.69
C PRO A 354 -24.50 -2.15 2.23
N VAL A 355 -23.65 -2.99 2.83
CA VAL A 355 -22.30 -2.58 3.29
C VAL A 355 -21.43 -2.01 2.17
N PHE A 356 -21.71 -2.38 0.91
CA PHE A 356 -20.97 -1.91 -0.26
C PHE A 356 -21.46 -0.56 -0.78
N GLU A 357 -22.57 -0.04 -0.25
CA GLU A 357 -23.08 1.29 -0.53
C GLU A 357 -22.45 2.29 0.44
N LEU A 358 -21.60 3.18 -0.06
CA LEU A 358 -20.93 4.19 0.77
C LEU A 358 -21.94 5.17 1.42
N VAL A 359 -23.00 5.46 0.68
CA VAL A 359 -24.13 6.32 1.04
C VAL A 359 -25.40 5.76 0.40
N PRO A 360 -26.59 6.08 0.94
CA PRO A 360 -27.86 5.65 0.34
C PRO A 360 -27.99 6.07 -1.14
N PRO A 361 -28.62 5.26 -2.01
CA PRO A 361 -28.75 5.56 -3.44
C PRO A 361 -29.46 6.89 -3.76
N THR A 362 -30.43 7.28 -2.93
CA THR A 362 -31.13 8.56 -3.04
C THR A 362 -30.19 9.74 -2.80
N PHE A 363 -29.31 9.63 -1.80
CA PHE A 363 -28.28 10.64 -1.52
C PHE A 363 -27.23 10.68 -2.63
N GLU A 364 -26.77 9.53 -3.13
CA GLU A 364 -25.79 9.47 -4.22
C GLU A 364 -26.28 10.21 -5.47
N THR A 365 -27.57 10.09 -5.80
CA THR A 365 -28.16 10.76 -6.96
C THR A 365 -28.09 12.28 -6.84
N GLU A 366 -28.47 12.82 -5.68
CA GLU A 366 -28.41 14.27 -5.42
C GLU A 366 -26.95 14.77 -5.31
N TYR A 367 -26.10 14.01 -4.62
CA TYR A 367 -24.66 14.31 -4.55
C TYR A 367 -24.05 14.42 -5.95
N GLN A 368 -24.31 13.47 -6.84
CA GLN A 368 -23.78 13.49 -8.21
C GLN A 368 -24.28 14.71 -8.99
N ARG A 369 -25.55 15.10 -8.81
CA ARG A 369 -26.12 16.29 -9.45
C ARG A 369 -25.37 17.55 -9.02
N VAL A 370 -25.21 17.77 -7.72
CA VAL A 370 -24.51 18.94 -7.16
C VAL A 370 -23.02 18.92 -7.49
N TYR A 371 -22.36 17.78 -7.33
CA TYR A 371 -20.92 17.64 -7.58
C TYR A 371 -20.56 17.89 -9.05
N ARG A 372 -21.43 17.51 -10.00
CA ARG A 372 -21.27 17.85 -11.42
C ARG A 372 -21.46 19.34 -11.69
N GLN A 373 -22.41 20.00 -11.01
CA GLN A 373 -22.58 21.46 -11.12
C GLN A 373 -21.35 22.22 -10.63
N LEU A 374 -20.62 21.67 -9.65
CA LEU A 374 -19.32 22.20 -9.21
C LEU A 374 -18.15 21.87 -10.16
N GLY A 375 -18.41 21.21 -11.30
CA GLY A 375 -17.39 20.83 -12.27
C GLY A 375 -16.60 19.57 -11.92
N SER A 376 -17.12 18.73 -11.01
CA SER A 376 -16.46 17.49 -10.54
C SER A 376 -15.01 17.70 -10.08
N PRO A 377 -14.77 18.62 -9.13
CA PRO A 377 -13.43 19.04 -8.77
C PRO A 377 -12.61 17.90 -8.17
N LYS A 378 -11.41 17.64 -8.71
CA LYS A 378 -10.52 16.62 -8.15
C LYS A 378 -10.12 17.00 -6.72
N LEU A 379 -10.48 16.16 -5.76
CA LEU A 379 -10.16 16.38 -4.35
C LEU A 379 -8.66 16.27 -4.10
N ALA A 380 -8.13 17.25 -3.39
CA ALA A 380 -6.79 17.38 -2.85
C ALA A 380 -6.87 17.87 -1.41
N LYS A 381 -5.77 17.79 -0.66
CA LYS A 381 -5.75 18.23 0.73
C LYS A 381 -6.11 19.71 0.89
N SER A 382 -5.67 20.56 -0.04
CA SER A 382 -5.87 22.02 -0.01
C SER A 382 -7.29 22.46 -0.35
N ASN A 383 -8.08 21.64 -1.05
CA ASN A 383 -9.44 21.99 -1.45
C ASN A 383 -10.50 21.02 -0.90
N PHE A 384 -10.14 20.11 0.02
CA PHE A 384 -11.08 19.15 0.58
C PHE A 384 -12.27 19.85 1.25
N TRP A 385 -12.00 20.77 2.19
CA TRP A 385 -13.03 21.51 2.91
C TRP A 385 -13.73 22.60 2.08
N PRO A 386 -13.07 23.31 1.14
CA PRO A 386 -13.79 24.19 0.22
C PRO A 386 -14.77 23.48 -0.74
N VAL A 387 -14.55 22.19 -1.02
CA VAL A 387 -15.44 21.39 -1.87
C VAL A 387 -16.54 20.71 -1.06
N TYR A 388 -16.23 20.30 0.18
CA TYR A 388 -17.22 19.89 1.18
C TYR A 388 -18.16 21.05 1.47
#